data_AF-A0A427XQ47-F1
#
_entry.id   AF-A0A427XQ47-F1
#
_cell.length_a   1.000
_cell.length_b   1.000
_cell.length_c   1.000
_cell.angle_alpha   90.00
_cell.angle_beta   90.00
_cell.angle_gamma   90.00
#
_symmetry.space_group_name_H-M   'P 1'
#
loop_
_entity.id
_entity.type
_entity.pdbx_description
1 polymer ?
#
loop_
_entity_poly.entity_id
_entity_poly.type
_entity_poly.pdbx_seq_one_letter_code
_entity_poly.pdbx_strand_id
1 'polypeptide(L)' 'MTELFEDNQRDLERAVEDLSFILESDMAEQPIAKIRSEVTNKAAYVQKRHDILLDDTLKGYLERRWSFQVDI' A
#
# COMPACT_ATOMS: atom_id res chain seq x y z
N MET A 1 9.81 9.38 -16.81
CA MET A 1 9.41 7.97 -16.83
C MET A 1 9.28 7.55 -15.37
N THR A 2 8.08 7.76 -14.82
CA THR A 2 7.70 7.51 -13.41
C THR A 2 6.85 6.25 -13.28
N GLU A 3 6.75 5.44 -14.35
CA GLU A 3 5.84 4.29 -14.45
C GLU A 3 5.99 3.32 -13.26
N LEU A 4 7.22 2.99 -12.85
CA LEU A 4 7.44 2.11 -11.70
C LEU A 4 6.89 2.68 -10.39
N PHE A 5 7.02 3.99 -10.18
CA PHE A 5 6.48 4.67 -9.01
C PHE A 5 4.94 4.67 -9.06
N GLU A 6 4.36 4.99 -10.22
CA GLU A 6 2.90 4.99 -10.43
C GLU A 6 2.28 3.59 -10.30
N ASP A 7 3.00 2.55 -10.70
CA ASP A 7 2.62 1.15 -10.51
C ASP A 7 2.64 0.78 -9.02
N ASN A 8 3.72 1.12 -8.31
CA ASN A 8 3.82 0.89 -6.87
C ASN A 8 2.75 1.67 -6.08
N GLN A 9 2.44 2.89 -6.51
CA GLN A 9 1.35 3.70 -5.95
C GLN A 9 0.00 3.01 -6.14
N ARG A 10 -0.35 2.60 -7.36
CA ARG A 10 -1.61 1.90 -7.65
C ARG A 10 -1.75 0.59 -6.87
N ASP A 11 -0.66 -0.17 -6.75
CA ASP A 11 -0.64 -1.40 -5.95
C ASP A 11 -0.91 -1.12 -4.47
N LEU A 12 -0.36 -0.03 -3.93
CA LEU A 12 -0.61 0.39 -2.54
C LEU A 12 -2.05 0.90 -2.35
N GLU A 13 -2.53 1.77 -3.25
CA GLU A 13 -3.90 2.30 -3.21
C GLU A 13 -4.92 1.16 -3.22
N ARG A 14 -4.77 0.22 -4.14
CA ARG A 14 -5.64 -0.96 -4.20
C ARG A 14 -5.58 -1.80 -2.92
N ALA A 15 -4.39 -2.00 -2.35
CA ALA A 15 -4.25 -2.75 -1.10
C ALA A 15 -4.97 -2.05 0.08
N VAL A 16 -4.90 -0.71 0.13
CA VAL A 16 -5.57 0.11 1.14
C VAL A 16 -7.08 0.04 0.97
N GLU A 17 -7.60 0.22 -0.25
CA GLU A 17 -9.03 0.08 -0.56
C GLU A 17 -9.58 -1.29 -0.15
N ASP A 18 -8.84 -2.35 -0.48
CA ASP A 18 -9.16 -3.74 -0.15
C ASP A 18 -9.26 -4.01 1.36
N LEU A 19 -8.46 -3.31 2.17
CA LEU A 19 -8.49 -3.40 3.63
C LEU A 19 -9.65 -2.56 4.19
N SER A 20 -9.78 -1.32 3.72
CA SER A 20 -10.86 -0.41 4.14
C SER A 20 -12.24 -1.01 3.88
N PHE A 21 -12.43 -1.64 2.72
CA PHE A 21 -13.68 -2.32 2.38
C PHE A 21 -14.10 -3.33 3.45
N ILE A 22 -13.18 -4.14 3.99
CA ILE A 22 -13.50 -5.12 5.03
C ILE A 22 -13.80 -4.47 6.37
N LEU A 23 -13.10 -3.38 6.70
CA LEU A 23 -13.32 -2.65 7.95
C LEU A 23 -14.65 -1.87 7.94
N GLU A 24 -15.12 -1.47 6.77
CA GLU A 24 -16.40 -0.77 6.57
C GLU A 24 -17.58 -1.71 6.32
N SER A 25 -17.32 -2.96 5.94
CA SER A 25 -18.35 -3.98 5.73
C SER A 25 -19.01 -4.42 7.03
N ASP A 26 -20.30 -4.77 6.97
CA ASP A 26 -20.97 -5.40 8.10
C ASP A 26 -20.37 -6.80 8.35
N MET A 27 -19.72 -6.95 9.50
CA MET A 27 -19.02 -8.18 9.88
C MET A 27 -19.83 -9.05 10.86
N ALA A 28 -21.06 -8.64 11.22
CA ALA A 28 -21.83 -9.25 12.30
C ALA A 28 -22.13 -10.74 12.09
N GLU A 29 -22.21 -11.20 10.84
CA GLU A 29 -22.52 -12.60 10.50
C GLU A 29 -21.28 -13.48 10.26
N GLN A 30 -20.07 -12.92 10.30
CA GLN A 30 -18.84 -13.67 10.00
C GLN A 30 -18.16 -14.22 11.26
N PRO A 31 -17.57 -15.44 11.23
CA PRO A 31 -16.81 -15.96 12.36
C PRO A 31 -15.62 -15.05 12.72
N ILE A 32 -15.47 -14.71 14.00
CA ILE A 32 -14.39 -13.83 14.50
C ILE A 32 -13.00 -14.29 14.05
N ALA A 33 -12.76 -15.62 14.05
CA ALA A 33 -11.49 -16.18 13.60
C ALA A 33 -11.19 -15.88 12.12
N LYS A 34 -12.22 -15.88 11.27
CA LYS A 34 -12.13 -15.55 9.85
C LYS A 34 -11.83 -14.06 9.67
N ILE A 35 -12.62 -13.20 10.34
CA ILE A 35 -12.43 -11.74 10.34
C ILE A 35 -10.99 -11.38 10.72
N ARG A 36 -10.50 -11.94 11.83
CA ARG A 36 -9.14 -11.69 12.32
C ARG A 36 -8.09 -12.08 11.28
N SER A 37 -8.23 -13.26 10.68
CA SER A 37 -7.29 -13.74 9.66
C SER A 37 -7.28 -12.82 8.44
N GLU A 38 -8.45 -12.46 7.91
CA GLU A 38 -8.57 -11.60 6.73
C GLU A 38 -8.01 -10.20 6.95
N VAL A 39 -8.38 -9.55 8.07
CA VAL A 39 -7.87 -8.22 8.43
C VAL A 39 -6.36 -8.25 8.63
N THR A 40 -5.83 -9.25 9.34
CA THR A 40 -4.38 -9.38 9.60
C THR A 40 -3.61 -9.55 8.29
N ASN A 41 -4.09 -10.42 7.39
CA ASN A 41 -3.42 -10.67 6.12
C ASN A 41 -3.43 -9.44 5.21
N LYS A 42 -4.55 -8.72 5.14
CA LYS A 42 -4.66 -7.50 4.32
C LYS A 42 -3.86 -6.35 4.90
N ALA A 43 -3.84 -6.16 6.21
CA ALA A 43 -2.97 -5.18 6.86
C ALA A 43 -1.48 -5.47 6.61
N ALA A 44 -1.06 -6.74 6.70
CA ALA A 44 0.31 -7.13 6.37
C ALA A 44 0.65 -6.87 4.89
N TYR A 45 -0.31 -7.05 3.99
CA TYR A 45 -0.13 -6.77 2.57
C TYR A 45 -0.02 -5.26 2.29
N VAL A 46 -0.84 -4.43 2.93
CA VAL A 46 -0.73 -2.96 2.89
C VAL A 46 0.67 -2.52 3.34
N GLN A 47 1.14 -3.03 4.48
CA GLN A 47 2.48 -2.71 4.97
C GLN A 47 3.56 -3.08 3.95
N LYS A 48 3.46 -4.27 3.35
CA LYS A 48 4.40 -4.72 2.32
C LYS A 48 4.43 -3.77 1.10
N ARG A 49 3.26 -3.31 0.63
CA ARG A 49 3.18 -2.39 -0.52
C ARG A 49 3.70 -1.00 -0.18
N HIS A 50 3.45 -0.53 1.03
CA HIS A 50 4.01 0.71 1.55
C HIS A 50 5.54 0.66 1.57
N ASP A 51 6.12 -0.43 2.07
CA ASP A 51 7.56 -0.60 2.16
C ASP A 51 8.21 -0.65 0.78
N ILE A 52 7.59 -1.33 -0.20
CA ILE A 52 8.06 -1.38 -1.59
C ILE A 52 8.06 0.02 -2.22
N LEU A 53 6.97 0.77 -2.08
CA LEU A 53 6.88 2.13 -2.61
C LEU A 53 7.97 3.03 -2.04
N LEU A 54 8.16 3.01 -0.71
CA LEU A 54 9.18 3.84 -0.05
C LEU A 54 10.61 3.42 -0.41
N ASP A 55 10.90 2.13 -0.46
CA ASP A 55 12.23 1.61 -0.81
C ASP A 55 12.62 1.98 -2.24
N ASP A 56 11.71 1.79 -3.21
CA ASP A 56 11.97 2.23 -4.59
C ASP A 56 12.10 3.75 -4.68
N THR A 57 11.23 4.51 -3.99
CA THR A 57 11.30 5.99 -3.94
C THR A 57 12.66 6.48 -3.45
N LEU A 58 13.15 5.91 -2.34
CA LEU A 58 14.44 6.25 -1.76
C LEU A 58 15.60 5.83 -2.67
N LYS A 59 15.56 4.62 -3.23
CA LYS A 59 16.57 4.14 -4.18
C LYS A 59 16.66 5.05 -5.39
N GLY A 60 15.53 5.42 -5.99
CA GLY A 60 15.53 6.30 -7.16
C GLY A 60 16.02 7.70 -6.87
N TYR A 61 15.84 8.20 -5.63
CA TYR A 61 16.49 9.44 -5.20
C TYR A 61 18.03 9.28 -5.10
N LEU A 62 18.51 8.22 -4.46
CA LEU A 62 19.95 7.95 -4.30
C LEU A 62 20.65 7.70 -5.65
N GLU A 63 19.96 7.03 -6.57
CA GLU A 63 20.43 6.71 -7.93
C GLU A 63 20.24 7.88 -8.92
N ARG A 64 19.67 9.01 -8.49
CA ARG A 64 19.34 10.17 -9.32
C ARG A 64 18.39 9.86 -10.49
N ARG A 65 17.50 8.87 -10.33
CA ARG A 65 16.39 8.57 -11.27
C ARG A 65 15.32 9.67 -11.25
N TRP A 66 15.18 10.37 -10.13
CA TRP A 66 14.33 11.54 -9.96
C TRP A 66 14.89 12.46 -8.87
N SER A 67 14.41 13.70 -8.87
CA SER A 67 14.71 14.71 -7.86
C SER A 67 13.41 15.29 -7.31
N PHE A 68 13.46 15.79 -6.08
CA PHE A 68 12.38 16.61 -5.56
C PHE A 68 12.27 17.90 -6.37
N GLN A 69 11.04 18.23 -6.77
CA GLN A 69 10.74 19.53 -7.36
C GLN A 69 10.49 20.49 -6.20
N VAL A 70 11.55 21.22 -5.82
CA VAL A 70 11.48 22.27 -4.81
C VAL A 70 11.37 23.61 -5.52
N ASP A 71 10.23 24.27 -5.37
CA ASP A 71 10.10 25.68 -5.68
C ASP A 71 10.78 26.45 -4.52
N ILE A 72 11.91 27.12 -4.80
CA ILE A 72 12.56 28.04 -3.88
C ILE A 72 12.00 29.44 -4.11
#